data_AF-A0A1G6G4C0-F1
#
_entry.id   AF-A0A1G6G4C0-F1
#
_cell.length_a   1.000
_cell.length_b   1.000
_cell.length_c   1.000
_cell.angle_alpha   90.00
_cell.angle_beta   90.00
_cell.angle_gamma   90.00
#
_symmetry.space_group_name_H-M   'P 1'
#
loop_
_entity.id
_entity.type
_entity.pdbx_description
1 polymer ?
#
loop_
_entity_poly.entity_id
_entity_poly.type
_entity_poly.pdbx_seq_one_letter_code
_entity_poly.pdbx_strand_id
1 'polypeptide(L)'
;MEGLEIFKEAFEAYSDNYVIIGGTACDITMQGTVVRPRATHDIDMIVIVENMTPSFAKRFWEFVKEAGYRPEKRKQIEGEPAKYELYRFVNGKTGYPEMIELLSRHPDILGEPSNLVIEPLPIDGDVSSFSAIIMDDDFYHFTIKHSKLTDGVRHADSAALVCLKTRAYLNLLQDKAEGKHVNSKDH
;
A
#
# COMPACT_ATOMS: atom_id res chain seq x y z
N MET A 1 -10.00 -10.97 6.67
CA MET A 1 -9.68 -10.61 5.27
C MET A 1 -9.46 -11.88 4.46
N GLU A 2 -10.11 -12.02 3.30
CA GLU A 2 -9.79 -13.08 2.33
C GLU A 2 -8.43 -12.80 1.66
N GLY A 3 -7.60 -13.82 1.47
CA GLY A 3 -6.28 -13.67 0.82
C GLY A 3 -5.14 -13.18 1.71
N LEU A 4 -5.39 -12.84 2.98
CA LEU A 4 -4.30 -12.46 3.89
C LEU A 4 -3.36 -13.63 4.20
N GLU A 5 -3.89 -14.84 4.41
CA GLU A 5 -3.06 -16.01 4.75
C GLU A 5 -2.11 -16.39 3.62
N ILE A 6 -2.56 -16.41 2.36
CA ILE A 6 -1.67 -16.70 1.23
C ILE A 6 -0.62 -15.60 1.04
N PHE A 7 -0.95 -14.34 1.37
CA PHE A 7 0.02 -13.27 1.38
C PHE A 7 1.07 -13.46 2.48
N LYS A 8 0.65 -13.82 3.71
CA LYS A 8 1.57 -14.14 4.82
C LYS A 8 2.54 -15.24 4.41
N GLU A 9 2.03 -16.37 3.92
CA GLU A 9 2.85 -17.49 3.46
C GLU A 9 3.85 -17.09 2.37
N ALA A 10 3.41 -16.25 1.42
CA ALA A 10 4.27 -15.79 0.33
C ALA A 10 5.38 -14.82 0.76
N PHE A 11 5.16 -14.04 1.82
CA PHE A 11 6.00 -12.89 2.17
C PHE A 11 6.57 -12.93 3.60
N GLU A 12 6.41 -14.02 4.36
CA GLU A 12 6.96 -14.19 5.71
C GLU A 12 8.48 -13.96 5.75
N ALA A 13 9.20 -14.59 4.82
CA ALA A 13 10.65 -14.45 4.66
C ALA A 13 11.10 -13.05 4.22
N TYR A 14 10.16 -12.17 3.86
CA TYR A 14 10.39 -10.81 3.39
C TYR A 14 9.72 -9.77 4.29
N SER A 15 9.38 -10.12 5.53
CA SER A 15 8.69 -9.23 6.47
C SER A 15 9.49 -7.96 6.83
N ASP A 16 10.78 -7.90 6.52
CA ASP A 16 11.60 -6.69 6.66
C ASP A 16 11.61 -5.79 5.40
N ASN A 17 10.97 -6.21 4.30
CA ASN A 17 10.89 -5.46 3.05
C ASN A 17 9.70 -4.50 2.95
N TYR A 18 8.71 -4.63 3.83
CA TYR A 18 7.47 -3.87 3.74
C TYR A 18 6.81 -3.64 5.10
N VAL A 19 5.85 -2.72 5.12
CA VAL A 19 4.91 -2.56 6.23
C VAL A 19 3.48 -2.54 5.66
N ILE A 20 2.64 -3.48 6.07
CA ILE A 20 1.19 -3.41 5.81
C ILE A 20 0.62 -2.25 6.62
N ILE A 21 -0.20 -1.44 5.97
CA ILE A 21 -0.92 -0.31 6.58
C ILE A 21 -2.42 -0.44 6.29
N GLY A 22 -3.17 0.65 6.41
CA GLY A 22 -4.58 0.69 6.03
C GLY A 22 -5.48 -0.27 6.82
N GLY A 23 -6.56 -0.73 6.18
CA GLY A 23 -7.59 -1.56 6.82
C GLY A 23 -7.03 -2.88 7.37
N THR A 24 -6.12 -3.51 6.64
CA THR A 24 -5.54 -4.81 7.00
C THR A 24 -4.67 -4.71 8.26
N ALA A 25 -3.89 -3.64 8.40
CA ALA A 25 -3.12 -3.40 9.62
C ALA A 25 -4.02 -3.06 10.83
N CYS A 26 -5.13 -2.34 10.60
CA CYS A 26 -6.15 -2.11 11.64
C CYS A 26 -6.76 -3.44 12.10
N ASP A 27 -7.16 -4.31 11.16
CA ASP A 27 -7.70 -5.65 11.46
C ASP A 27 -6.73 -6.46 12.31
N ILE A 28 -5.45 -6.53 11.93
CA ILE A 28 -4.43 -7.27 12.69
C ILE A 28 -4.22 -6.64 14.08
N THR A 29 -4.11 -5.31 14.17
CA THR A 29 -3.84 -4.60 15.44
C THR A 29 -4.99 -4.72 16.43
N MET A 30 -6.22 -4.85 15.94
CA MET A 30 -7.45 -4.86 16.75
C MET A 30 -7.99 -6.26 17.00
N GLN A 31 -7.28 -7.32 16.57
CA GLN A 31 -7.63 -8.70 16.90
C GLN A 31 -7.79 -8.88 18.42
N GLY A 32 -8.89 -9.51 18.82
CA GLY A 32 -9.21 -9.73 20.24
C GLY A 32 -9.87 -8.55 20.96
N THR A 33 -10.10 -7.41 20.29
CA THR A 33 -10.89 -6.30 20.84
C THR A 33 -12.37 -6.42 20.48
N VAL A 34 -13.23 -5.69 21.20
CA VAL A 34 -14.67 -5.62 20.90
C VAL A 34 -15.00 -4.81 19.64
N VAL A 35 -14.04 -4.00 19.17
CA VAL A 35 -14.22 -3.15 17.99
C VAL A 35 -13.79 -3.95 16.76
N ARG A 36 -14.70 -4.11 15.80
CA ARG A 36 -14.40 -4.74 14.52
C ARG A 36 -14.22 -3.66 13.47
N PRO A 37 -13.04 -3.54 12.82
CA PRO A 37 -12.88 -2.65 11.70
C PRO A 37 -13.77 -3.06 10.53
N ARG A 38 -13.96 -2.15 9.58
CA ARG A 38 -14.66 -2.46 8.33
C ARG A 38 -13.87 -3.54 7.59
N ALA A 39 -14.56 -4.57 7.13
CA ALA A 39 -13.95 -5.59 6.28
C ALA A 39 -13.29 -4.93 5.06
N THR A 40 -11.99 -5.20 4.88
CA THR A 40 -11.24 -4.87 3.68
C THR A 40 -10.90 -6.14 2.91
N HIS A 41 -10.88 -6.03 1.58
CA HIS A 41 -10.42 -7.07 0.67
C HIS A 41 -9.06 -6.72 0.05
N ASP A 42 -8.51 -5.57 0.44
CA ASP A 42 -7.32 -4.96 -0.16
C ASP A 42 -6.15 -4.96 0.83
N ILE A 43 -4.93 -5.18 0.33
CA ILE A 43 -3.70 -4.96 1.10
C ILE A 43 -3.10 -3.62 0.69
N ASP A 44 -3.05 -2.72 1.65
CA ASP A 44 -2.33 -1.47 1.57
C ASP A 44 -0.93 -1.66 2.17
N MET A 45 0.14 -1.29 1.46
CA MET A 45 1.49 -1.45 1.98
C MET A 45 2.48 -0.37 1.52
N ILE A 46 3.48 -0.13 2.37
CA ILE A 46 4.67 0.65 2.02
C ILE A 46 5.87 -0.30 1.88
N VAL A 47 6.76 -0.01 0.94
CA VAL A 47 8.03 -0.74 0.78
C VAL A 47 9.13 -0.06 1.59
N ILE A 48 9.91 -0.86 2.31
CA ILE A 48 11.10 -0.41 3.05
C ILE A 48 12.28 -0.40 2.07
N VAL A 49 12.52 0.75 1.44
CA VAL A 49 13.52 0.92 0.37
C VAL A 49 14.92 0.51 0.82
N GLU A 50 15.28 0.80 2.08
CA GLU A 50 16.59 0.46 2.64
C GLU A 50 16.83 -1.06 2.74
N ASN A 51 15.77 -1.85 2.78
CA ASN A 51 15.82 -3.30 2.91
C ASN A 51 15.51 -4.02 1.60
N MET A 52 15.30 -3.30 0.50
CA MET A 52 14.89 -3.89 -0.77
C MET A 52 15.93 -4.85 -1.34
N THR A 53 15.45 -6.02 -1.74
CA THR A 53 16.28 -7.07 -2.34
C THR A 53 15.74 -7.50 -3.70
N PRO A 54 16.60 -7.93 -4.64
CA PRO A 54 16.15 -8.52 -5.90
C PRO A 54 15.25 -9.74 -5.69
N SER A 55 15.46 -10.51 -4.62
CA SER A 55 14.63 -11.66 -4.25
C SER A 55 13.21 -11.26 -3.87
N PHE A 56 13.04 -10.18 -3.10
CA PHE A 56 11.71 -9.67 -2.77
C PHE A 56 10.98 -9.19 -4.03
N ALA A 57 11.62 -8.36 -4.86
CA ALA A 57 11.02 -7.85 -6.09
C ALA A 57 10.62 -9.00 -7.03
N LYS A 58 11.50 -10.00 -7.18
CA LYS A 58 11.21 -11.21 -7.97
C LYS A 58 10.01 -11.97 -7.39
N ARG A 59 10.00 -12.26 -6.09
CA ARG A 59 8.90 -12.97 -5.44
C ARG A 59 7.59 -12.20 -5.57
N PHE A 60 7.63 -10.88 -5.46
CA PHE A 60 6.47 -10.01 -5.60
C PHE A 60 5.88 -10.12 -7.01
N TRP A 61 6.71 -10.05 -8.05
CA TRP A 61 6.24 -10.25 -9.42
C TRP A 61 5.73 -11.67 -9.70
N GLU A 62 6.31 -12.69 -9.09
CA GLU A 62 5.79 -14.06 -9.15
C GLU A 62 4.41 -14.16 -8.51
N PHE A 63 4.24 -13.59 -7.32
CA PHE A 63 2.95 -13.51 -6.63
C PHE A 63 1.91 -12.78 -7.49
N VAL A 64 2.31 -11.68 -8.14
CA VAL A 64 1.44 -10.92 -9.04
C VAL A 64 0.94 -11.78 -10.21
N LYS A 65 1.83 -12.56 -10.81
CA LYS A 65 1.48 -13.50 -11.90
C LYS A 65 0.61 -14.65 -11.41
N GLU A 66 0.95 -15.24 -10.26
CA GLU A 66 0.21 -16.34 -9.64
C GLU A 66 -1.24 -15.93 -9.36
N ALA A 67 -1.44 -14.74 -8.82
CA ALA A 67 -2.74 -14.16 -8.50
C ALA A 67 -3.54 -13.71 -9.73
N GLY A 68 -2.87 -13.51 -10.88
CA GLY A 68 -3.49 -13.00 -12.11
C GLY A 68 -3.80 -11.51 -12.06
N TYR A 69 -3.11 -10.73 -11.22
CA TYR A 69 -3.37 -9.29 -11.12
C TYR A 69 -3.02 -8.56 -12.42
N ARG A 70 -3.78 -7.50 -12.70
CA ARG A 70 -3.42 -6.47 -13.67
C ARG A 70 -2.67 -5.34 -12.95
N PRO A 71 -1.38 -5.11 -13.24
CA PRO A 71 -0.61 -4.05 -12.60
C PRO A 71 -0.88 -2.69 -13.24
N GLU A 72 -1.11 -1.70 -12.40
CA GLU A 72 -1.26 -0.29 -12.76
C GLU A 72 -0.23 0.54 -11.99
N LYS A 73 0.31 1.61 -12.59
CA LYS A 73 1.29 2.51 -11.97
C LYS A 73 0.96 3.97 -12.26
N ARG A 74 1.13 4.85 -11.26
CA ARG A 74 0.92 6.30 -11.43
C ARG A 74 1.90 6.82 -12.47
N LYS A 75 1.40 7.53 -13.48
CA LYS A 75 2.27 8.25 -14.41
C LYS A 75 2.98 9.37 -13.66
N GLN A 76 4.30 9.42 -13.79
CA GLN A 76 5.05 10.58 -13.38
C GLN A 76 4.67 11.76 -14.30
N ILE A 77 4.27 12.88 -13.71
CA ILE A 77 3.97 14.10 -14.47
C ILE A 77 5.28 14.84 -14.70
N GLU A 78 5.52 15.27 -15.94
CA GLU A 78 6.72 16.02 -16.30
C GLU A 78 6.79 17.33 -15.49
N GLY A 79 7.90 17.54 -14.77
CA GLY A 79 8.08 18.68 -13.86
C GLY A 79 7.62 18.44 -12.41
N GLU A 80 6.93 17.32 -12.10
CA GLU A 80 6.74 16.92 -10.71
C GLU A 80 8.01 16.26 -10.16
N PRO A 81 8.47 16.64 -8.95
CA PRO A 81 9.54 15.90 -8.30
C PRO A 81 9.10 14.44 -8.11
N ALA A 82 9.98 13.51 -8.48
CA ALA A 82 9.79 12.07 -8.27
C ALA A 82 9.76 11.77 -6.76
N LYS A 83 8.62 12.00 -6.11
CA LYS A 83 8.52 11.87 -4.65
C LYS A 83 8.14 10.46 -4.22
N TYR A 84 7.34 9.76 -5.02
CA TYR A 84 6.89 8.41 -4.70
C TYR A 84 6.34 7.69 -5.94
N GLU A 85 6.30 6.36 -5.87
CA GLU A 85 5.59 5.50 -6.79
C GLU A 85 4.37 4.90 -6.12
N LEU A 86 3.28 4.87 -6.87
CA LEU A 86 2.06 4.17 -6.49
C LEU A 86 1.81 3.09 -7.53
N TYR A 87 1.77 1.85 -7.07
CA TYR A 87 1.31 0.69 -7.82
C TYR A 87 -0.03 0.24 -7.30
N ARG A 88 -0.89 -0.21 -8.22
CA ARG A 88 -2.12 -0.91 -7.91
C ARG A 88 -2.16 -2.22 -8.67
N PHE A 89 -2.36 -3.32 -7.96
CA PHE A 89 -2.48 -4.65 -8.53
C PHE A 89 -3.94 -5.08 -8.35
N VAL A 90 -4.73 -5.02 -9.42
CA VAL A 90 -6.20 -5.22 -9.37
C VAL A 90 -6.61 -6.56 -9.96
N ASN A 91 -7.83 -7.00 -9.65
CA ASN A 91 -8.46 -8.22 -10.16
C ASN A 91 -7.75 -9.51 -9.72
N GLY A 92 -7.38 -9.59 -8.44
CA GLY A 92 -6.87 -10.83 -7.87
C GLY A 92 -7.88 -11.96 -7.98
N LYS A 93 -7.42 -13.16 -8.34
CA LYS A 93 -8.29 -14.35 -8.38
C LYS A 93 -8.73 -14.77 -6.98
N THR A 94 -9.80 -15.57 -6.89
CA THR A 94 -10.32 -16.11 -5.62
C THR A 94 -9.22 -16.75 -4.75
N GLY A 95 -9.26 -16.47 -3.44
CA GLY A 95 -8.25 -16.92 -2.48
C GLY A 95 -7.03 -16.00 -2.35
N TYR A 96 -6.88 -14.99 -3.20
CA TYR A 96 -5.89 -13.91 -3.09
C TYR A 96 -6.58 -12.61 -2.64
N PRO A 97 -5.83 -11.60 -2.15
CA PRO A 97 -6.38 -10.27 -1.94
C PRO A 97 -7.05 -9.76 -3.23
N GLU A 98 -8.16 -9.05 -3.13
CA GLU A 98 -8.85 -8.50 -4.31
C GLU A 98 -7.97 -7.47 -5.02
N MET A 99 -7.28 -6.65 -4.23
CA MET A 99 -6.31 -5.66 -4.68
C MET A 99 -5.11 -5.59 -3.73
N ILE A 100 -3.95 -5.23 -4.28
CA ILE A 100 -2.80 -4.76 -3.51
C ILE A 100 -2.46 -3.34 -3.98
N GLU A 101 -2.38 -2.39 -3.05
CA GLU A 101 -1.89 -1.04 -3.31
C GLU A 101 -0.55 -0.84 -2.60
N LEU A 102 0.47 -0.50 -3.38
CA LEU A 102 1.86 -0.44 -2.92
C LEU A 102 2.41 0.96 -3.16
N LEU A 103 2.94 1.55 -2.10
CA LEU A 103 3.59 2.86 -2.11
C LEU A 103 5.09 2.71 -1.86
N SER A 104 5.88 3.38 -2.69
CA SER A 104 7.35 3.42 -2.58
C SER A 104 7.83 4.86 -2.61
N ARG A 105 8.87 5.17 -1.84
CA ARG A 105 9.55 6.49 -1.89
C ARG A 105 10.61 6.60 -2.98
N HIS A 106 10.89 5.51 -3.69
CA HIS A 106 11.92 5.46 -4.73
C HIS A 106 11.35 4.91 -6.04
N PRO A 107 11.69 5.51 -7.20
CA PRO A 107 11.30 5.00 -8.49
C PRO A 107 11.85 3.59 -8.79
N ASP A 108 11.12 2.84 -9.58
CA ASP A 108 11.44 1.51 -10.11
C ASP A 108 11.87 0.50 -9.05
N ILE A 109 11.27 0.59 -7.84
CA ILE A 109 11.71 -0.22 -6.68
C ILE A 109 11.50 -1.72 -6.89
N LEU A 110 10.48 -2.09 -7.67
CA LEU A 110 10.19 -3.47 -8.04
C LEU A 110 10.89 -3.88 -9.33
N GLY A 111 11.56 -2.95 -10.03
CA GLY A 111 12.06 -3.15 -11.39
C GLY A 111 10.93 -3.46 -12.38
N GLU A 112 11.31 -3.93 -13.57
CA GLU A 112 10.37 -4.32 -14.61
C GLU A 112 9.98 -5.80 -14.51
N PRO A 113 8.68 -6.14 -14.62
CA PRO A 113 8.24 -7.52 -14.68
C PRO A 113 8.61 -8.17 -16.02
N SER A 114 9.01 -9.43 -15.99
CA SER A 114 9.05 -10.24 -17.21
C SER A 114 7.62 -10.58 -17.65
N ASN A 115 7.22 -10.20 -18.86
CA ASN A 115 5.94 -10.59 -19.48
C ASN A 115 4.67 -10.06 -18.79
N LEU A 116 4.73 -8.92 -18.08
CA LEU A 116 3.53 -8.18 -17.68
C LEU A 116 3.60 -6.76 -18.25
N VAL A 117 2.47 -6.26 -18.73
CA VAL A 117 2.34 -4.86 -19.14
C VAL A 117 1.80 -4.09 -17.95
N ILE A 118 2.55 -3.09 -17.50
CA ILE A 118 2.10 -2.15 -16.47
C ILE A 118 1.27 -1.06 -17.15
N GLU A 119 0.02 -0.97 -16.78
CA GLU A 119 -0.89 0.04 -17.32
C GLU A 119 -0.79 1.35 -16.52
N PRO A 120 -1.04 2.50 -17.14
CA PRO A 120 -1.10 3.75 -16.39
C PRO A 120 -2.34 3.79 -15.50
N LEU A 121 -2.14 4.18 -14.23
CA LEU A 121 -3.24 4.49 -13.33
C LEU A 121 -4.08 5.65 -13.93
N PRO A 122 -5.43 5.52 -14.01
CA PRO A 122 -6.30 6.59 -14.49
C PRO A 122 -6.15 7.86 -13.64
N ILE A 123 -6.06 9.02 -14.29
CA ILE A 123 -5.91 10.32 -13.61
C ILE A 123 -7.28 10.86 -13.12
N ASP A 124 -8.39 10.38 -13.71
CA ASP A 124 -9.72 10.99 -13.59
C ASP A 124 -10.73 10.22 -12.72
N GLY A 125 -10.30 9.32 -11.86
CA GLY A 125 -11.23 8.55 -11.01
C GLY A 125 -10.65 8.25 -9.65
N ASP A 126 -11.26 8.82 -8.62
CA ASP A 126 -10.95 8.63 -7.20
C ASP A 126 -9.47 8.85 -6.86
N VAL A 127 -9.15 10.06 -6.39
CA VAL A 127 -7.95 10.31 -5.58
C VAL A 127 -7.94 9.24 -4.49
N SER A 128 -7.10 8.20 -4.64
CA SER A 128 -7.00 7.14 -3.65
C SER A 128 -6.69 7.81 -2.32
N SER A 129 -7.36 7.40 -1.24
CA SER A 129 -6.99 7.84 0.11
C SER A 129 -5.50 7.58 0.41
N PHE A 130 -4.88 6.66 -0.33
CA PHE A 130 -3.45 6.37 -0.34
C PHE A 130 -2.61 7.39 -1.13
N SER A 131 -3.12 7.94 -2.23
CA SER A 131 -2.47 9.05 -2.94
C SER A 131 -2.45 10.33 -2.11
N ALA A 132 -3.39 10.46 -1.16
CA ALA A 132 -3.38 11.50 -0.15
C ALA A 132 -2.36 11.24 0.97
N ILE A 133 -1.81 10.03 1.11
CA ILE A 133 -0.63 9.78 1.96
C ILE A 133 0.60 10.14 1.13
N ILE A 134 0.86 11.44 0.98
CA ILE A 134 2.18 11.89 0.56
C ILE A 134 3.16 11.39 1.64
N MET A 135 3.95 10.36 1.32
CA MET A 135 5.05 9.92 2.15
C MET A 135 6.16 10.97 2.09
N ASP A 136 5.99 12.00 2.91
CA ASP A 136 7.13 12.75 3.42
C ASP A 136 8.01 11.78 4.24
N ASP A 137 9.31 12.00 4.17
CA ASP A 137 10.34 11.21 4.86
C ASP A 137 9.99 10.99 6.33
N ASP A 138 9.44 12.00 7.02
CA ASP A 138 9.09 11.88 8.43
C ASP A 138 8.01 10.82 8.67
N PHE A 139 6.96 10.80 7.85
CA PHE A 139 5.88 9.80 7.97
C PHE A 139 6.34 8.41 7.56
N TYR A 140 7.23 8.31 6.56
CA TYR A 140 7.84 7.05 6.15
C TYR A 140 8.63 6.41 7.30
N HIS A 141 9.61 7.14 7.84
CA HIS A 141 10.45 6.62 8.92
C HIS A 141 9.65 6.40 10.20
N PHE A 142 8.66 7.26 10.50
CA PHE A 142 7.75 7.07 11.62
C PHE A 142 6.98 5.75 11.48
N THR A 143 6.42 5.47 10.29
CA THR A 143 5.66 4.23 10.05
C THR A 143 6.52 2.98 10.20
N ILE A 144 7.76 3.00 9.71
CA ILE A 144 8.69 1.87 9.87
C ILE A 144 9.03 1.65 11.34
N LYS A 145 9.37 2.74 12.06
CA LYS A 145 9.70 2.70 13.49
C LYS A 145 8.52 2.20 14.33
N HIS A 146 7.30 2.57 13.94
CA HIS A 146 6.03 2.19 14.55
C HIS A 146 5.36 1.03 13.79
N SER A 147 6.16 0.03 13.43
CA SER A 147 5.69 -1.23 12.88
C SER A 147 6.09 -2.40 13.77
N LYS A 148 5.32 -3.48 13.72
CA LYS A 148 5.57 -4.71 14.47
C LYS A 148 5.30 -5.94 13.62
N LEU A 149 5.93 -7.05 14.00
CA LEU A 149 5.73 -8.36 13.39
C LEU A 149 4.66 -9.11 14.19
N THR A 150 3.60 -9.55 13.51
CA THR A 150 2.55 -10.40 14.08
C THR A 150 2.28 -11.51 13.07
N ASP A 151 2.36 -12.77 13.49
CA ASP A 151 2.10 -13.95 12.63
C ASP A 151 2.82 -13.88 11.27
N GLY A 152 4.11 -13.57 11.28
CA GLY A 152 4.96 -13.56 10.09
C GLY A 152 4.83 -12.33 9.18
N VAL A 153 3.95 -11.37 9.49
CA VAL A 153 3.78 -10.13 8.70
C VAL A 153 4.05 -8.88 9.49
N ARG A 154 4.78 -7.96 8.86
CA ARG A 154 5.06 -6.64 9.42
C ARG A 154 3.94 -5.68 9.07
N HIS A 155 3.40 -5.02 10.08
CA HIS A 155 2.30 -4.07 9.92
C HIS A 155 2.47 -2.86 10.84
N ALA A 156 1.86 -1.74 10.46
CA ALA A 156 1.83 -0.53 11.28
C ALA A 156 1.07 -0.79 12.59
N ASP A 157 1.59 -0.23 13.69
CA ASP A 157 0.91 -0.21 14.97
C ASP A 157 -0.16 0.89 15.04
N SER A 158 -0.90 0.96 16.15
CA SER A 158 -1.96 1.95 16.33
C SER A 158 -1.48 3.40 16.22
N ALA A 159 -0.25 3.72 16.65
CA ALA A 159 0.28 5.09 16.58
C ALA A 159 0.56 5.47 15.12
N ALA A 160 1.20 4.59 14.34
CA ALA A 160 1.39 4.78 12.91
C ALA A 160 0.05 4.90 12.16
N LEU A 161 -0.91 4.02 12.44
CA LEU A 161 -2.22 4.04 11.78
C LEU A 161 -2.99 5.34 12.02
N VAL A 162 -3.01 5.83 13.27
CA VAL A 162 -3.63 7.13 13.61
C VAL A 162 -2.90 8.27 12.91
N CYS A 163 -1.57 8.25 12.89
CA CYS A 163 -0.74 9.26 12.24
C CYS A 163 -1.03 9.35 10.74
N LEU A 164 -1.00 8.22 10.03
CA LEU A 164 -1.28 8.12 8.60
C LEU A 164 -2.71 8.56 8.26
N LYS A 165 -3.71 8.12 9.05
CA LYS A 165 -5.11 8.50 8.82
C LYS A 165 -5.32 10.00 9.02
N THR A 166 -4.69 10.58 10.05
CA THR A 166 -4.72 12.04 10.31
C THR A 166 -4.09 12.82 9.16
N ARG A 167 -2.94 12.36 8.65
CA ARG A 167 -2.26 12.99 7.52
C ARG A 167 -3.10 12.95 6.24
N ALA A 168 -3.67 11.79 5.91
CA ALA A 168 -4.55 11.64 4.77
C ALA A 168 -5.73 12.61 4.88
N TYR A 169 -6.39 12.69 6.04
CA TYR A 169 -7.49 13.60 6.28
C TYR A 169 -7.10 15.08 6.10
N LEU A 170 -5.95 15.51 6.64
CA LEU A 170 -5.46 16.89 6.46
C LEU A 170 -5.18 17.22 4.99
N ASN A 171 -4.63 16.28 4.23
CA ASN A 171 -4.36 16.48 2.80
C ASN A 171 -5.67 16.59 2.00
N LEU A 172 -6.68 15.77 2.31
CA LEU A 172 -8.02 15.88 1.71
C LEU A 172 -8.68 17.24 2.02
N LEU A 173 -8.51 17.76 3.25
CA LEU A 173 -9.00 19.10 3.59
C LEU A 173 -8.30 20.21 2.79
N GLN A 174 -6.98 20.10 2.62
CA GLN A 174 -6.21 21.04 1.82
C GLN A 174 -6.62 20.99 0.34
N ASP A 175 -6.70 19.80 -0.24
CA ASP A 175 -7.11 19.60 -1.63
C ASP A 175 -8.52 20.17 -1.90
N LYS A 176 -9.44 19.97 -0.95
CA LYS A 176 -10.78 20.55 -1.00
C LYS A 176 -10.74 22.09 -0.96
N ALA A 177 -9.88 22.67 -0.13
CA ALA A 177 -9.70 24.12 -0.05
C ALA A 177 -9.09 24.70 -1.34
N GLU A 178 -8.24 23.92 -2.02
CA GLU A 178 -7.65 24.25 -3.33
C GLU A 178 -8.59 23.98 -4.52
N GLY A 179 -9.81 23.48 -4.26
CA GLY A 179 -10.81 23.22 -5.30
C GLY A 179 -10.58 21.94 -6.11
N LYS A 180 -9.71 21.04 -5.65
CA LYS A 180 -9.52 19.72 -6.27
C LYS A 180 -10.70 18.80 -5.95
N HIS A 181 -10.96 17.83 -6.82
CA HIS A 181 -12.00 16.83 -6.58
C HIS A 181 -11.60 15.91 -5.43
N VAL A 182 -12.43 15.85 -4.38
CA VAL A 182 -12.19 15.02 -3.17
C VAL A 182 -13.32 14.00 -3.04
N ASN A 183 -12.98 12.73 -2.79
CA ASN A 183 -13.96 11.67 -2.63
C ASN A 183 -14.70 11.81 -1.28
N SER A 184 -16.02 11.73 -1.29
CA SER A 184 -16.86 11.89 -0.09
C SER A 184 -16.92 10.65 0.79
N LYS A 185 -16.44 9.49 0.32
CA LYS A 185 -16.33 8.25 1.10
C LYS A 185 -15.19 8.25 2.13
N ASP A 186 -14.34 9.27 2.09
CA ASP A 186 -13.20 9.46 3.01
C ASP A 186 -13.51 10.39 4.21
N HIS A 187 -14.80 10.71 4.41
CA HIS A 187 -15.31 11.42 5.59
C HIS A 187 -15.81 10.47 6.69
#